data_AF-A9FMD5-F1
#
_entry.id   AF-A9FMD5-F1
#
_cell.length_a   1.000
_cell.length_b   1.000
_cell.length_c   1.000
_cell.angle_alpha   90.00
_cell.angle_beta   90.00
_cell.angle_gamma   90.00
#
_symmetry.space_group_name_H-M   'P 1'
#
loop_
_entity.id
_entity.type
_entity.pdbx_description
1 polymer ?
#
loop_
_entity_poly.entity_id
_entity_poly.type
_entity_poly.pdbx_seq_one_letter_code
_entity_poly.pdbx_strand_id
1 'polypeptide(L)'
;MAINTIHYDDSLDLIWSVLVYEEARLLKDRNASDLASEAGALVERWTQVNTGQRSAWRAEIVAQAGIDAEDDMLDDTVDELDNELLRTFRDRDAPQRKRYFKKARHEIVRLGLESEIEVVRAWPASLKTEGEPALQALGARLEGDIARGDAAVEERQRAAAATADQRVREIVRFVDDINAARRTRYGLLIQRAEERRLPKDWPGRFFKKSTQGPKKVKSAPAVENPPA
;
A
#
# COMPACT_ATOMS: atom_id res chain seq x y z
N MET A 1 25.43 -3.73 -29.10
CA MET A 1 24.41 -4.45 -28.29
C MET A 1 23.87 -3.46 -27.27
N ALA A 2 22.58 -3.45 -26.99
CA ALA A 2 21.99 -2.59 -25.95
C ALA A 2 21.86 -3.37 -24.63
N ILE A 3 22.17 -2.73 -23.50
CA ILE A 3 21.89 -3.29 -22.17
C ILE A 3 20.39 -3.20 -21.88
N ASN A 4 19.82 -4.21 -21.22
CA ASN A 4 18.40 -4.17 -20.85
C ASN A 4 18.17 -3.09 -19.81
N THR A 5 17.15 -2.27 -19.99
CA THR A 5 16.79 -1.20 -19.04
C THR A 5 15.89 -1.76 -17.94
N ILE A 6 16.05 -1.28 -16.70
CA ILE A 6 15.10 -1.56 -15.63
C ILE A 6 13.94 -0.59 -15.77
N HIS A 7 12.72 -1.10 -15.73
CA HIS A 7 11.52 -0.29 -15.83
C HIS A 7 10.99 0.12 -14.45
N TYR A 8 10.24 1.22 -14.39
CA TYR A 8 9.71 1.71 -13.11
C TYR A 8 8.74 0.72 -12.46
N ASP A 9 8.05 -0.11 -13.25
CA ASP A 9 7.12 -1.14 -12.80
C ASP A 9 7.78 -2.48 -12.43
N ASP A 10 9.10 -2.62 -12.64
CA ASP A 10 9.82 -3.81 -12.18
C ASP A 10 9.77 -3.93 -10.66
N SER A 11 9.60 -5.16 -10.16
CA SER A 11 9.57 -5.41 -8.72
C SER A 11 10.96 -5.17 -8.10
N LEU A 12 10.99 -4.75 -6.83
CA LEU A 12 12.26 -4.61 -6.10
C LEU A 12 13.03 -5.94 -6.05
N ASP A 13 12.36 -7.09 -5.97
CA ASP A 13 13.02 -8.41 -6.02
C ASP A 13 13.69 -8.68 -7.36
N LEU A 14 13.05 -8.30 -8.47
CA LEU A 14 13.64 -8.41 -9.80
C LEU A 14 14.88 -7.51 -9.90
N ILE A 15 14.76 -6.26 -9.46
CA ILE A 15 15.85 -5.28 -9.44
C ILE A 15 17.03 -5.81 -8.63
N TRP A 16 16.78 -6.33 -7.43
CA TRP A 16 17.80 -6.94 -6.58
C TRP A 16 18.54 -8.07 -7.31
N SER A 17 17.78 -8.97 -7.93
CA SER A 17 18.35 -10.10 -8.66
C SER A 17 19.21 -9.68 -9.85
N VAL A 18 18.94 -8.52 -10.45
CA VAL A 18 19.76 -7.93 -11.51
C VAL A 18 21.03 -7.36 -10.92
N LEU A 19 20.93 -6.53 -9.88
CA LEU A 19 22.08 -5.88 -9.25
C LEU A 19 23.09 -6.89 -8.68
N VAL A 20 22.61 -7.90 -7.94
CA VAL A 20 23.46 -8.97 -7.39
C VAL A 20 24.13 -9.78 -8.50
N TYR A 21 23.40 -10.08 -9.58
CA TYR A 21 23.99 -10.77 -10.73
C TYR A 21 25.11 -9.95 -11.37
N GLU A 22 24.87 -8.66 -11.61
CA GLU A 22 25.83 -7.78 -12.26
C GLU A 22 27.08 -7.57 -11.41
N GLU A 23 26.92 -7.32 -10.10
CA GLU A 23 28.02 -7.27 -9.14
C GLU A 23 28.84 -8.56 -9.14
N ALA A 24 28.19 -9.71 -9.01
CA ALA A 24 28.86 -11.00 -8.99
C ALA A 24 29.60 -11.30 -10.31
N ARG A 25 29.06 -10.86 -11.46
CA ARG A 25 29.73 -11.01 -12.76
C ARG A 25 30.99 -10.16 -12.84
N LEU A 26 30.98 -8.94 -12.30
CA LEU A 26 32.15 -8.06 -12.24
C LEU A 26 33.24 -8.64 -11.33
N LEU A 27 32.87 -9.05 -10.11
CA LEU A 27 33.81 -9.63 -9.14
C LEU A 27 34.50 -10.90 -9.65
N LYS A 28 33.79 -11.72 -10.44
CA LYS A 28 34.31 -12.98 -10.98
C LYS A 28 35.14 -12.81 -12.25
N ASP A 29 35.19 -11.62 -12.86
CA ASP A 29 35.99 -11.38 -14.07
C ASP A 29 37.31 -10.68 -13.72
N ARG A 30 38.43 -11.32 -14.09
CA ARG A 30 39.80 -10.81 -13.86
C ARG A 30 40.10 -9.44 -14.48
N ASN A 31 39.28 -8.99 -15.43
CA ASN A 31 39.44 -7.71 -16.12
C ASN A 31 38.42 -6.65 -15.68
N ALA A 32 37.50 -6.95 -14.76
CA ALA A 32 36.43 -6.01 -14.39
C ALA A 32 36.12 -5.94 -12.89
N SER A 33 36.84 -6.68 -12.05
CA SER A 33 36.58 -6.72 -10.60
C SER A 33 36.71 -5.35 -9.92
N ASP A 34 37.54 -4.44 -10.47
CA ASP A 34 37.70 -3.06 -10.01
C ASP A 34 36.44 -2.19 -10.21
N LEU A 35 35.55 -2.58 -11.12
CA LEU A 35 34.29 -1.88 -11.39
C LEU A 35 33.13 -2.37 -10.51
N ALA A 36 33.36 -3.35 -9.64
CA ALA A 36 32.30 -3.97 -8.84
C ALA A 36 31.81 -3.10 -7.67
N SER A 37 32.64 -2.20 -7.15
CA SER A 37 32.32 -1.39 -5.96
C SER A 37 31.05 -0.55 -6.13
N GLU A 38 30.87 0.07 -7.29
CA GLU A 38 29.65 0.84 -7.61
C GLU A 38 28.42 -0.07 -7.69
N ALA A 39 28.57 -1.29 -8.22
CA ALA A 39 27.47 -2.27 -8.26
C ALA A 39 27.06 -2.71 -6.84
N GLY A 40 28.04 -2.97 -5.97
CA GLY A 40 27.81 -3.29 -4.56
C GLY A 40 27.10 -2.16 -3.80
N ALA A 41 27.49 -0.91 -4.03
CA ALA A 41 26.81 0.25 -3.45
C ALA A 41 25.32 0.34 -3.85
N LEU A 42 24.97 -0.06 -5.08
CA LEU A 42 23.56 -0.15 -5.50
C LEU A 42 22.82 -1.30 -4.81
N VAL A 43 23.47 -2.43 -4.52
CA VAL A 43 22.88 -3.53 -3.74
C VAL A 43 22.61 -3.11 -2.30
N GLU A 44 23.53 -2.37 -1.68
CA GLU A 44 23.32 -1.81 -0.34
C GLU A 44 22.18 -0.79 -0.33
N ARG A 45 22.14 0.13 -1.29
CA ARG A 45 21.05 1.11 -1.42
C ARG A 45 19.71 0.44 -1.69
N TRP A 46 19.67 -0.66 -2.46
CA TRP A 46 18.45 -1.44 -2.65
C TRP A 46 17.87 -1.90 -1.31
N THR A 47 18.71 -2.33 -0.36
CA THR A 47 18.26 -2.77 0.97
C THR A 47 17.54 -1.66 1.73
N GLN A 48 18.03 -0.42 1.61
CA GLN A 48 17.42 0.76 2.21
C GLN A 48 16.06 1.07 1.57
N VAL A 49 16.01 1.10 0.23
CA VAL A 49 14.76 1.35 -0.52
C VAL A 49 13.71 0.27 -0.22
N ASN A 50 14.10 -0.99 -0.17
CA ASN A 50 13.22 -2.11 0.14
C ASN A 50 12.72 -2.07 1.58
N THR A 51 13.58 -1.72 2.54
CA THR A 51 13.16 -1.50 3.94
C THR A 51 12.10 -0.41 4.03
N GLY A 52 12.29 0.71 3.32
CA GLY A 52 11.30 1.79 3.22
C GLY A 52 9.97 1.31 2.64
N GLN A 53 9.99 0.58 1.53
CA GLN A 53 8.78 0.03 0.90
C GLN A 53 8.03 -0.93 1.83
N ARG A 54 8.73 -1.86 2.49
CA ARG A 54 8.11 -2.80 3.43
C ARG A 54 7.52 -2.09 4.64
N SER A 55 8.16 -1.03 5.10
CA SER A 55 7.66 -0.21 6.22
C SER A 55 6.37 0.52 5.83
N ALA A 56 6.32 1.11 4.63
CA ALA A 56 5.11 1.77 4.13
C ALA A 56 3.93 0.79 3.97
N TRP A 57 4.15 -0.38 3.36
CA TRP A 57 3.11 -1.42 3.27
C TRP A 57 2.66 -1.93 4.62
N ARG A 58 3.59 -2.09 5.56
CA ARG A 58 3.23 -2.45 6.94
C ARG A 58 2.33 -1.40 7.57
N ALA A 59 2.62 -0.11 7.38
CA ALA A 59 1.80 0.97 7.92
C ALA A 59 0.38 0.94 7.33
N GLU A 60 0.21 0.68 6.03
CA GLU A 60 -1.12 0.52 5.44
C GLU A 60 -1.90 -0.65 6.03
N ILE A 61 -1.24 -1.81 6.20
CA ILE A 61 -1.88 -2.99 6.79
C ILE A 61 -2.31 -2.71 8.24
N VAL A 62 -1.45 -2.06 9.02
CA VAL A 62 -1.76 -1.69 10.41
C VAL A 62 -2.90 -0.68 10.46
N ALA A 63 -2.88 0.34 9.60
CA ALA A 63 -3.95 1.33 9.55
C ALA A 63 -5.29 0.71 9.13
N GLN A 64 -5.30 -0.21 8.16
CA GLN A 64 -6.51 -0.92 7.78
C GLN A 64 -7.04 -1.81 8.93
N ALA A 65 -6.16 -2.50 9.65
CA ALA A 65 -6.58 -3.25 10.84
C ALA A 65 -7.17 -2.33 11.93
N GLY A 66 -6.68 -1.09 12.04
CA GLY A 66 -7.27 -0.07 12.91
C GLY A 66 -8.67 0.36 12.47
N ILE A 67 -8.90 0.51 11.15
CA ILE A 67 -10.24 0.75 10.60
C ILE A 67 -11.17 -0.40 10.97
N ASP A 68 -10.77 -1.63 10.66
CA ASP A 68 -11.61 -2.81 10.88
C ASP A 68 -11.98 -2.95 12.38
N ALA A 69 -11.03 -2.70 13.28
CA ALA A 69 -11.27 -2.75 14.71
C ALA A 69 -12.22 -1.65 15.22
N GLU A 70 -12.13 -0.42 14.71
CA GLU A 70 -13.03 0.65 15.12
C GLU A 70 -14.41 0.54 14.44
N ASP A 71 -14.50 -0.07 13.25
CA ASP A 71 -15.76 -0.46 12.59
C ASP A 71 -16.53 -1.46 13.46
N ASP A 72 -15.89 -2.56 13.86
CA ASP A 72 -16.47 -3.56 14.77
C ASP A 72 -16.98 -2.92 16.08
N MET A 73 -16.20 -2.01 16.66
CA MET A 73 -16.57 -1.32 17.90
C MET A 73 -17.75 -0.35 17.74
N LEU A 74 -17.82 0.34 16.59
CA LEU A 74 -18.91 1.26 16.29
C LEU A 74 -20.21 0.49 16.03
N ASP A 75 -20.13 -0.58 15.25
CA ASP A 75 -21.21 -1.54 15.00
C ASP A 75 -21.82 -2.05 16.31
N ASP A 76 -20.97 -2.52 17.24
CA ASP A 76 -21.40 -2.99 18.57
C ASP A 76 -22.15 -1.89 19.35
N THR A 77 -21.66 -0.65 19.31
CA THR A 77 -22.31 0.48 20.01
C THR A 77 -23.65 0.85 19.34
N VAL A 78 -23.74 0.82 18.01
CA VAL A 78 -25.00 1.05 17.27
C VAL A 78 -26.02 -0.05 17.56
N ASP A 79 -25.56 -1.29 17.66
CA ASP A 79 -26.36 -2.46 18.02
C ASP A 79 -26.93 -2.37 19.44
N GLU A 80 -26.08 -2.03 20.41
CA GLU A 80 -26.47 -1.79 21.80
C GLU A 80 -27.48 -0.66 21.90
N LEU A 81 -27.30 0.42 21.13
CA LEU A 81 -28.23 1.54 21.11
C LEU A 81 -29.62 1.15 20.58
N ASP A 82 -29.70 0.41 19.48
CA ASP A 82 -30.99 -0.05 18.95
C ASP A 82 -31.71 -0.94 19.98
N ASN A 83 -30.98 -1.84 20.62
CA ASN A 83 -31.51 -2.73 21.65
C ASN A 83 -32.01 -1.95 22.88
N GLU A 84 -31.26 -0.96 23.34
CA GLU A 84 -31.63 -0.14 24.49
C GLU A 84 -32.88 0.72 24.21
N LEU A 85 -32.99 1.30 23.01
CA LEU A 85 -34.18 2.03 22.59
C LEU A 85 -35.41 1.12 22.53
N LEU A 86 -35.27 -0.09 22.00
CA LEU A 86 -36.35 -1.08 21.97
C LEU A 86 -36.77 -1.53 23.37
N ARG A 87 -35.81 -1.70 24.28
CA ARG A 87 -36.06 -2.09 25.68
C ARG A 87 -36.81 -1.02 26.45
N THR A 88 -36.39 0.24 26.29
CA THR A 88 -36.94 1.40 27.00
C THR A 88 -38.35 1.73 26.52
N PHE A 89 -38.56 1.83 25.21
CA PHE A 89 -39.83 2.30 24.65
C PHE A 89 -40.81 1.17 24.31
N ARG A 90 -40.34 -0.10 24.27
CA ARG A 90 -41.14 -1.31 24.00
C ARG A 90 -41.95 -1.26 22.70
N ASP A 91 -41.55 -0.42 21.75
CA ASP A 91 -42.19 -0.26 20.45
C ASP A 91 -41.11 -0.04 19.38
N ARG A 92 -41.16 -0.85 18.31
CA ARG A 92 -40.24 -0.74 17.16
C ARG A 92 -40.47 0.53 16.35
N ASP A 93 -41.69 1.07 16.41
CA ASP A 93 -42.13 2.25 15.70
C ASP A 93 -42.08 3.53 16.53
N ALA A 94 -41.55 3.45 17.76
CA ALA A 94 -41.42 4.56 18.68
C ALA A 94 -40.74 5.78 18.01
N PRO A 95 -41.31 7.00 18.13
CA PRO A 95 -40.72 8.22 17.57
C PRO A 95 -39.28 8.45 18.02
N GLN A 96 -38.94 8.08 19.26
CA GLN A 96 -37.61 8.16 19.84
C GLN A 96 -36.62 7.29 19.06
N ARG A 97 -36.98 6.06 18.72
CA ARG A 97 -36.15 5.16 17.91
C ARG A 97 -36.00 5.67 16.48
N LYS A 98 -37.10 6.08 15.85
CA LYS A 98 -37.12 6.66 14.49
C LYS A 98 -36.36 7.97 14.37
N ARG A 99 -36.03 8.64 15.48
CA ARG A 99 -35.17 9.83 15.47
C ARG A 99 -33.75 9.48 15.03
N TYR A 100 -33.20 8.40 15.59
CA TYR A 100 -31.84 7.91 15.32
C TYR A 100 -31.82 7.00 14.08
N PHE A 101 -32.66 5.97 14.07
CA PHE A 101 -32.68 4.96 13.01
C PHE A 101 -33.60 5.36 11.85
N LYS A 102 -33.09 6.23 10.97
CA LYS A 102 -33.74 6.57 9.68
C LYS A 102 -33.60 5.45 8.65
N LYS A 103 -32.52 4.69 8.76
CA LYS A 103 -32.27 3.41 8.08
C LYS A 103 -32.40 2.30 9.10
N ALA A 104 -32.62 1.07 8.63
CA ALA A 104 -32.62 -0.06 9.55
C ALA A 104 -31.21 -0.25 10.14
N ARG A 105 -31.12 -0.71 11.40
CA ARG A 105 -29.84 -0.93 12.09
C ARG A 105 -28.86 -1.75 11.24
N HIS A 106 -29.34 -2.87 10.66
CA HIS A 106 -28.52 -3.74 9.80
C HIS A 106 -28.04 -3.09 8.49
N GLU A 107 -28.63 -1.97 8.06
CA GLU A 107 -28.16 -1.20 6.90
C GLU A 107 -27.08 -0.18 7.31
N ILE A 108 -27.05 0.23 8.57
CA ILE A 108 -26.05 1.16 9.11
C ILE A 108 -24.75 0.40 9.37
N VAL A 109 -24.81 -0.71 10.12
CA VAL A 109 -23.67 -1.60 10.47
C VAL A 109 -23.12 -2.44 9.30
N ARG A 110 -23.54 -2.13 8.06
CA ARG A 110 -22.99 -2.71 6.83
C ARG A 110 -22.27 -1.68 5.97
N LEU A 111 -22.30 -0.42 6.40
CA LEU A 111 -21.50 0.64 5.82
C LEU A 111 -20.04 0.41 6.24
N GLY A 112 -19.09 0.99 5.49
CA GLY A 112 -17.75 1.11 6.04
C GLY A 112 -17.69 2.28 7.02
N LEU A 113 -16.80 2.18 8.01
CA LEU A 113 -16.56 3.11 9.11
C LEU A 113 -16.80 4.59 8.78
N GLU A 114 -16.17 5.12 7.74
CA GLU A 114 -16.29 6.55 7.37
C GLU A 114 -17.75 6.94 7.07
N SER A 115 -18.47 6.11 6.33
CA SER A 115 -19.89 6.33 6.02
C SER A 115 -20.79 6.07 7.23
N GLU A 116 -20.45 5.10 8.08
CA GLU A 116 -21.19 4.88 9.32
C GLU A 116 -21.08 6.07 10.27
N ILE A 117 -19.85 6.57 10.49
CA ILE A 117 -19.58 7.76 11.31
C ILE A 117 -20.44 8.94 10.84
N GLU A 118 -20.54 9.20 9.53
CA GLU A 118 -21.39 10.27 9.00
C GLU A 118 -22.86 10.13 9.41
N VAL A 119 -23.39 8.90 9.44
CA VAL A 119 -24.77 8.61 9.84
C VAL A 119 -24.99 8.89 11.33
N VAL A 120 -24.03 8.50 12.17
CA VAL A 120 -24.19 8.53 13.64
C VAL A 120 -23.64 9.79 14.29
N ARG A 121 -22.93 10.65 13.54
CA ARG A 121 -22.18 11.82 14.07
C ARG A 121 -22.98 12.74 14.99
N ALA A 122 -24.27 12.93 14.69
CA ALA A 122 -25.14 13.82 15.46
C ALA A 122 -25.80 13.15 16.69
N TRP A 123 -25.74 11.82 16.79
CA TRP A 123 -26.47 11.06 17.81
C TRP A 123 -25.94 11.30 19.24
N PRO A 124 -24.62 11.35 19.51
CA PRO A 124 -24.10 11.55 20.85
C PRO A 124 -24.69 12.75 21.59
N ALA A 125 -24.73 13.91 20.93
CA ALA A 125 -25.24 15.15 21.52
C ALA A 125 -26.73 15.02 21.89
N SER A 126 -27.51 14.32 21.07
CA SER A 126 -28.92 14.06 21.32
C SER A 126 -29.12 13.04 22.45
N LEU A 127 -28.39 11.93 22.43
CA LEU A 127 -28.49 10.86 23.43
C LEU A 127 -28.15 11.34 24.85
N LYS A 128 -27.17 12.22 24.98
CA LYS A 128 -26.80 12.85 26.26
C LYS A 128 -27.91 13.73 26.85
N THR A 129 -28.92 14.10 26.07
CA THR A 129 -30.08 14.88 26.55
C THR A 129 -31.31 14.03 26.85
N GLU A 130 -31.26 12.73 26.57
CA GLU A 130 -32.36 11.81 26.90
C GLU A 130 -32.54 11.67 28.42
N GLY A 131 -33.75 11.33 28.86
CA GLY A 131 -34.03 11.16 30.29
C GLY A 131 -33.43 9.89 30.91
N GLU A 132 -33.11 8.89 30.08
CA GLU A 132 -32.63 7.59 30.52
C GLU A 132 -31.10 7.58 30.69
N PRO A 133 -30.57 7.26 31.89
CA PRO A 133 -29.12 7.25 32.12
C PRO A 133 -28.35 6.28 31.21
N ALA A 134 -28.97 5.16 30.82
CA ALA A 134 -28.37 4.20 29.91
C ALA A 134 -28.15 4.77 28.50
N LEU A 135 -29.12 5.55 27.99
CA LEU A 135 -28.99 6.22 26.69
C LEU A 135 -27.93 7.33 26.73
N GLN A 136 -27.86 8.08 27.84
CA GLN A 136 -26.81 9.08 28.04
C GLN A 136 -25.40 8.45 28.03
N ALA A 137 -25.25 7.31 28.71
CA ALA A 137 -23.98 6.57 28.75
C ALA A 137 -23.57 6.07 27.35
N LEU A 138 -24.53 5.53 26.58
CA LEU A 138 -24.29 5.16 25.17
C LEU A 138 -23.92 6.38 24.32
N GLY A 139 -24.55 7.54 24.55
CA GLY A 139 -24.16 8.79 23.90
C GLY A 139 -22.72 9.20 24.17
N ALA A 140 -22.22 8.98 25.39
CA ALA A 140 -20.82 9.25 25.73
C ALA A 140 -19.85 8.23 25.09
N ARG A 141 -20.21 6.94 25.10
CA ARG A 141 -19.42 5.88 24.43
C ARG A 141 -19.32 6.13 22.92
N LEU A 142 -20.46 6.37 22.27
CA LEU A 142 -20.54 6.63 20.83
C LEU A 142 -19.70 7.85 20.40
N GLU A 143 -19.64 8.91 21.21
CA GLU A 143 -18.75 10.05 20.94
C GLU A 143 -17.28 9.63 20.93
N GLY A 144 -16.87 8.78 21.88
CA GLY A 144 -15.53 8.23 21.94
C GLY A 144 -15.21 7.32 20.76
N ASP A 145 -16.17 6.50 20.33
CA ASP A 145 -16.02 5.59 19.18
C ASP A 145 -15.88 6.37 17.87
N ILE A 146 -16.71 7.40 17.65
CA ILE A 146 -16.59 8.31 16.50
C ILE A 146 -15.20 8.98 16.47
N ALA A 147 -14.71 9.46 17.60
CA ALA A 147 -13.40 10.13 17.65
C ALA A 147 -12.23 9.18 17.31
N ARG A 148 -12.30 7.91 17.75
CA ARG A 148 -11.30 6.90 17.38
C ARG A 148 -11.43 6.49 15.92
N GLY A 149 -12.66 6.36 15.42
CA GLY A 149 -12.90 6.07 14.01
C GLY A 149 -12.40 7.16 13.07
N ASP A 150 -12.63 8.44 13.39
CA ASP A 150 -12.07 9.58 12.65
C ASP A 150 -10.53 9.50 12.61
N ALA A 151 -9.89 9.20 13.75
CA ALA A 151 -8.43 9.05 13.83
C ALA A 151 -7.91 7.86 13.00
N ALA A 152 -8.63 6.74 12.97
CA ALA A 152 -8.28 5.58 12.15
C ALA A 152 -8.39 5.89 10.65
N VAL A 153 -9.42 6.63 10.22
CA VAL A 153 -9.58 7.10 8.84
C VAL A 153 -8.41 8.00 8.44
N GLU A 154 -8.05 8.97 9.29
CA GLU A 154 -6.89 9.83 9.05
C GLU A 154 -5.56 9.04 9.00
N GLU A 155 -5.39 8.03 9.85
CA GLU A 155 -4.22 7.16 9.80
C GLU A 155 -4.12 6.39 8.48
N ARG A 156 -5.22 5.78 8.01
CA ARG A 156 -5.27 5.07 6.72
C ARG A 156 -4.91 6.00 5.56
N GLN A 157 -5.47 7.22 5.54
CA GLN A 157 -5.17 8.21 4.51
C GLN A 157 -3.68 8.61 4.51
N ARG A 158 -3.10 8.84 5.69
CA ARG A 158 -1.66 9.15 5.83
C ARG A 158 -0.78 7.99 5.39
N ALA A 159 -1.12 6.76 5.73
CA ALA A 159 -0.37 5.57 5.32
C ALA A 159 -0.37 5.41 3.80
N ALA A 160 -1.52 5.54 3.16
CA ALA A 160 -1.65 5.49 1.70
C ALA A 160 -0.84 6.59 1.00
N ALA A 161 -0.89 7.82 1.51
CA ALA A 161 -0.08 8.93 1.00
C ALA A 161 1.43 8.65 1.13
N ALA A 162 1.86 8.11 2.28
CA ALA A 162 3.26 7.77 2.52
C ALA A 162 3.77 6.68 1.57
N THR A 163 2.95 5.68 1.23
CA THR A 163 3.31 4.66 0.23
C THR A 163 3.46 5.27 -1.16
N ALA A 164 2.55 6.16 -1.57
CA ALA A 164 2.64 6.85 -2.85
C ALA A 164 3.90 7.74 -2.91
N ASP A 165 4.21 8.46 -1.84
CA ASP A 165 5.41 9.27 -1.71
C ASP A 165 6.69 8.41 -1.78
N GLN A 166 6.74 7.29 -1.06
CA GLN A 166 7.86 6.34 -1.09
C GLN A 166 8.13 5.85 -2.51
N ARG A 167 7.07 5.55 -3.26
CA ARG A 167 7.19 5.10 -4.65
C ARG A 167 7.83 6.16 -5.54
N VAL A 168 7.32 7.40 -5.48
CA VAL A 168 7.77 8.48 -6.36
C VAL A 168 9.15 8.99 -5.97
N ARG A 169 9.41 9.18 -4.68
CA ARG A 169 10.63 9.85 -4.18
C ARG A 169 11.83 8.92 -4.11
N GLU A 170 11.60 7.65 -3.74
CA GLU A 170 12.68 6.70 -3.51
C GLU A 170 12.82 5.70 -4.66
N ILE A 171 11.75 4.98 -5.02
CA ILE A 171 11.85 3.88 -6.00
C ILE A 171 12.12 4.39 -7.41
N VAL A 172 11.35 5.36 -7.91
CA VAL A 172 11.54 5.89 -9.27
C VAL A 172 12.94 6.48 -9.43
N ARG A 173 13.36 7.31 -8.48
CA ARG A 173 14.71 7.89 -8.44
C ARG A 173 15.79 6.81 -8.40
N PHE A 174 15.60 5.77 -7.59
CA PHE A 174 16.55 4.67 -7.51
C PHE A 174 16.67 3.92 -8.84
N VAL A 175 15.56 3.67 -9.55
CA VAL A 175 15.57 3.06 -10.89
C VAL A 175 16.35 3.93 -11.89
N ASP A 176 16.15 5.25 -11.87
CA ASP A 176 16.91 6.17 -12.73
C ASP A 176 18.41 6.09 -12.45
N ASP A 177 18.78 6.11 -11.16
CA ASP A 177 20.18 6.04 -10.72
C ASP A 177 20.82 4.71 -11.13
N ILE A 178 20.11 3.58 -10.99
CA ILE A 178 20.59 2.27 -11.45
C ILE A 178 20.83 2.30 -12.96
N ASN A 179 19.86 2.79 -13.75
CA ASN A 179 19.99 2.83 -15.20
C ASN A 179 21.09 3.78 -15.67
N ALA A 180 21.34 4.88 -14.95
CA ALA A 180 22.49 5.75 -15.20
C ALA A 180 23.82 5.04 -14.93
N ALA A 181 23.98 4.44 -13.75
CA ALA A 181 25.19 3.70 -13.38
C ALA A 181 25.47 2.54 -14.36
N ARG A 182 24.45 1.79 -14.76
CA ARG A 182 24.58 0.68 -15.73
C ARG A 182 25.04 1.15 -17.10
N ARG A 183 24.57 2.31 -17.57
CA ARG A 183 25.04 2.93 -18.83
C ARG A 183 26.50 3.36 -18.73
N THR A 184 26.86 4.04 -17.65
CA THR A 184 28.26 4.45 -17.38
C THR A 184 29.19 3.24 -17.36
N ARG A 185 28.82 2.20 -16.61
CA ARG A 185 29.59 0.97 -16.52
C ARG A 185 29.73 0.25 -17.85
N TYR A 186 28.68 0.22 -18.66
CA TYR A 186 28.76 -0.36 -20.01
C TYR A 186 29.78 0.38 -20.87
N GLY A 187 29.83 1.71 -20.80
CA GLY A 187 30.85 2.53 -21.46
C GLY A 187 32.27 2.18 -21.00
N LEU A 188 32.50 2.08 -19.69
CA LEU A 188 33.79 1.68 -19.13
C LEU A 188 34.23 0.27 -19.57
N LEU A 189 33.28 -0.67 -19.64
CA LEU A 189 33.54 -2.03 -20.11
C LEU A 189 33.88 -2.06 -21.62
N ILE A 190 33.28 -1.19 -22.44
CA ILE A 190 33.65 -1.05 -23.86
C ILE A 190 35.11 -0.58 -23.97
N GLN A 191 35.45 0.51 -23.29
CA GLN A 191 36.82 1.05 -23.30
C GLN A 191 37.83 -0.02 -22.87
N ARG A 192 37.52 -0.76 -21.81
CA ARG A 192 38.37 -1.84 -21.31
C ARG A 192 38.52 -3.00 -22.29
N ALA A 193 37.46 -3.33 -23.02
CA ALA A 193 37.51 -4.35 -24.04
C ALA A 193 38.47 -3.97 -25.17
N GLU A 194 38.48 -2.69 -25.56
CA GLU A 194 39.40 -2.17 -26.58
C GLU A 194 40.86 -2.19 -26.07
N GLU A 195 41.12 -1.63 -24.88
CA GLU A 195 42.44 -1.56 -24.26
C GLU A 195 43.07 -2.95 -24.09
N ARG A 196 42.28 -3.96 -23.71
CA ARG A 196 42.73 -5.32 -23.44
C ARG A 196 42.51 -6.30 -24.59
N ARG A 197 42.05 -5.82 -25.76
CA ARG A 197 41.74 -6.63 -26.95
C ARG A 197 40.82 -7.82 -26.65
N LEU A 198 39.79 -7.58 -25.83
CA LEU A 198 38.78 -8.58 -25.46
C LEU A 198 37.70 -8.72 -26.56
N PRO A 199 36.94 -9.83 -26.58
CA PRO A 199 35.86 -10.02 -27.55
C PRO A 199 34.84 -8.87 -27.54
N LYS A 200 34.32 -8.51 -28.72
CA LYS A 200 33.36 -7.40 -28.89
C LYS A 200 32.09 -7.54 -28.05
N ASP A 201 31.68 -8.77 -27.75
CA ASP A 201 30.50 -9.05 -26.93
C ASP A 201 30.79 -9.09 -25.42
N TRP A 202 32.07 -9.05 -25.02
CA TRP A 202 32.49 -9.14 -23.62
C TRP A 202 31.78 -8.12 -22.70
N PRO A 203 31.64 -6.83 -23.06
CA PRO A 203 30.92 -5.87 -22.21
C PRO A 203 29.46 -6.27 -21.93
N GLY A 204 28.79 -6.89 -22.90
CA GLY A 204 27.40 -7.33 -22.75
C GLY A 204 27.21 -8.52 -21.81
N ARG A 205 28.28 -9.28 -21.51
CA ARG A 205 28.24 -10.49 -20.67
C ARG A 205 28.13 -10.20 -19.18
N PHE A 206 28.22 -8.93 -18.78
CA PHE A 206 28.09 -8.50 -17.38
C PHE A 206 26.63 -8.22 -17.00
N PHE A 207 25.79 -7.90 -17.98
CA PHE A 207 24.41 -7.49 -17.76
C PHE A 207 23.48 -8.69 -17.86
N LYS A 208 22.54 -8.80 -16.91
CA LYS A 208 21.56 -9.89 -16.93
C LYS A 208 20.72 -9.79 -18.20
N LYS A 209 20.66 -10.88 -18.97
CA LYS A 209 19.75 -10.95 -20.11
C LYS A 209 18.33 -10.99 -19.58
N SER A 210 17.45 -10.16 -20.14
CA SER A 210 16.01 -10.30 -19.95
C SER A 210 15.65 -11.70 -20.41
N THR A 211 15.21 -12.54 -19.48
CA THR A 211 14.37 -13.68 -19.84
C THR A 211 13.14 -13.04 -20.45
N GLN A 212 13.00 -13.08 -21.78
CA GLN A 212 11.70 -12.80 -22.37
C GLN A 212 10.74 -13.81 -21.74
N GLY A 213 9.93 -13.35 -20.78
CA GLY A 213 8.72 -14.05 -20.40
C GLY A 213 7.90 -14.28 -21.68
N PRO A 214 7.08 -15.34 -21.73
CA PRO A 214 6.28 -15.64 -22.92
C PRO A 214 5.57 -14.37 -23.38
N LYS A 215 5.70 -14.04 -24.68
CA LYS A 215 5.02 -12.91 -25.32
C LYS A 215 3.60 -12.84 -24.75
N LYS A 216 3.23 -11.72 -24.13
CA LYS A 216 1.84 -11.44 -23.75
C LYS A 216 0.96 -11.74 -24.97
N VAL A 217 0.30 -12.88 -24.96
CA VAL A 217 -0.80 -13.16 -25.87
C VAL A 217 -1.80 -12.06 -25.57
N LYS A 218 -2.14 -11.25 -26.58
CA LYS A 218 -3.19 -10.25 -26.47
C LYS A 218 -4.41 -10.96 -25.90
N SER A 219 -4.78 -10.66 -24.66
CA SER A 219 -6.06 -11.05 -24.10
C SER A 219 -7.12 -10.52 -25.06
N ALA A 220 -7.92 -11.45 -25.60
CA ALA A 220 -9.13 -11.08 -26.33
C ALA A 220 -10.01 -10.20 -25.41
N PRO A 221 -10.77 -9.24 -25.97
CA PRO A 221 -11.60 -8.36 -25.16
C PRO A 221 -12.61 -9.21 -24.39
N ALA A 222 -12.77 -8.90 -23.10
CA ALA A 222 -13.74 -9.53 -22.23
C ALA A 222 -15.12 -9.45 -22.87
N VAL A 223 -15.75 -10.62 -23.04
CA VAL A 223 -17.16 -10.71 -23.43
C VAL A 223 -17.98 -10.12 -22.29
N GLU A 224 -18.69 -9.03 -22.57
CA GLU A 224 -19.80 -8.55 -21.77
C GLU A 224 -20.77 -9.69 -21.52
N ASN A 225 -20.97 -10.09 -20.26
CA ASN A 225 -22.13 -10.89 -19.91
C ASN A 225 -23.36 -9.96 -19.84
N PRO A 226 -24.45 -10.28 -20.55
CA PRO A 226 -25.70 -9.54 -20.45
C PRO A 226 -26.46 -9.92 -19.17
N PRO A 227 -27.44 -9.10 -18.74
CA PRO A 227 -28.06 -9.22 -17.42
C PRO A 227 -29.13 -10.31 -17.37
N ALA A 228 -29.25 -10.96 -16.20
CA ALA A 228 -30.48 -11.52 -15.66
C ALA A 228 -30.38 -11.58 -14.13
#